data_AF-A0A565AQK6-F1
#
_entry.id   AF-A0A565AQK6-F1
#
_cell.length_a   1.000
_cell.length_b   1.000
_cell.length_c   1.000
_cell.angle_alpha   90.00
_cell.angle_beta   90.00
_cell.angle_gamma   90.00
#
_symmetry.space_group_name_H-M   'P 1'
#
loop_
_entity.id
_entity.type
_entity.pdbx_description
1 polymer ?
#
loop_
_entity_poly.entity_id
_entity_poly.type
_entity_poly.pdbx_seq_one_letter_code
_entity_poly.pdbx_strand_id
1 'polypeptide(L)'
;MQRSSLRFLIGQSRRGFCTSSDKIVASVLFERLRVVIPKPDPAVYTFQEFKFNWQQQFRRRYPDEFLDIAKNRAKGEYQMDYVPAPRITEADKKNDRKSLYRALDKKLYLLIFGKPFGTTSDKPVWHFPEKVYDSEPTLRKCAESALKSVLGDLTHTYFVGNAPMAHMATQPTEETPDLPSYKRFFFKCSVVAASKYNISNCEDFVWVTKDELLEIFPEQAEFFNKMIIS
;
A
#
# COMPACT_ATOMS: atom_id res chain seq x y z
N MET A 1 -9.53 41.09 -46.15
CA MET A 1 -9.45 39.80 -45.43
C MET A 1 -8.01 39.58 -44.99
N GLN A 2 -7.69 39.79 -43.71
CA GLN A 2 -6.47 39.29 -43.07
C GLN A 2 -6.77 39.21 -41.57
N ARG A 3 -6.99 38.00 -41.07
CA ARG A 3 -7.10 37.73 -39.62
C ARG A 3 -5.73 37.27 -39.15
N SER A 4 -5.04 38.14 -38.41
CA SER A 4 -3.79 37.83 -37.71
C SER A 4 -4.05 36.79 -36.62
N SER A 5 -3.24 35.74 -36.60
CA SER A 5 -3.25 34.66 -35.62
C SER A 5 -2.48 35.06 -34.37
N LEU A 6 -3.17 35.19 -33.24
CA LEU A 6 -2.53 35.23 -31.92
C LEU A 6 -2.42 33.80 -31.39
N ARG A 7 -1.24 33.19 -31.57
CA ARG A 7 -0.85 31.97 -30.86
C ARG A 7 -0.57 32.35 -29.40
N PHE A 8 -1.45 31.93 -28.49
CA PHE A 8 -1.18 31.95 -27.06
C PHE A 8 -0.05 30.95 -26.77
N LEU A 9 1.16 31.46 -26.56
CA LEU A 9 2.24 30.72 -25.94
C LEU A 9 1.89 30.56 -24.45
N ILE A 10 1.41 29.38 -24.07
CA ILE A 10 1.29 28.97 -22.68
C ILE A 10 2.73 28.74 -22.18
N GLY A 11 3.37 29.82 -21.73
CA GLY A 11 4.57 29.73 -20.92
C GLY A 11 4.20 29.00 -19.63
N GLN A 12 4.84 27.84 -19.38
CA GLN A 12 4.77 27.17 -18.09
C GLN A 12 5.34 28.11 -17.02
N SER A 13 4.45 28.85 -16.36
CA SER A 13 4.79 29.63 -15.17
C SER A 13 5.23 28.66 -14.08
N ARG A 14 6.52 28.70 -13.73
CA ARG A 14 7.03 28.08 -12.49
C ARG A 14 6.29 28.76 -11.34
N ARG A 15 5.31 28.06 -10.76
CA ARG A 15 4.59 28.51 -9.57
C ARG A 15 5.57 28.60 -8.40
N GLY A 16 6.14 29.77 -8.19
CA GLY A 16 7.00 30.06 -7.05
C GLY A 16 6.23 30.75 -5.95
N PHE A 17 5.94 30.04 -4.86
CA PHE A 17 5.75 30.62 -3.52
C PHE A 17 6.25 29.61 -2.49
N CYS A 18 7.57 29.51 -2.36
CA CYS A 18 8.25 28.87 -1.25
C CYS A 18 9.46 29.74 -0.89
N THR A 19 9.49 30.28 0.33
CA THR A 19 10.56 31.14 0.85
C THR A 19 11.71 30.34 1.49
N SER A 20 11.57 29.01 1.60
CA SER A 20 12.62 28.09 2.05
C SER A 20 13.23 27.34 0.86
N SER A 21 14.56 27.16 0.86
CA SER A 21 15.31 26.36 -0.13
C SER A 21 15.03 24.85 -0.07
N ASP A 22 14.10 24.43 0.80
CA ASP A 22 13.80 23.02 1.04
C ASP A 22 13.23 22.35 -0.21
N LYS A 23 13.88 21.28 -0.68
CA LYS A 23 13.34 20.47 -1.77
C LYS A 23 12.15 19.65 -1.27
N ILE A 24 11.15 19.49 -2.12
CA ILE A 24 9.97 18.68 -1.83
C ILE A 24 10.12 17.33 -2.54
N VAL A 25 9.86 16.24 -1.83
CA VAL A 25 9.90 14.88 -2.35
C VAL A 25 8.55 14.23 -2.13
N ALA A 26 7.97 13.66 -3.18
CA ALA A 26 6.77 12.84 -3.10
C ALA A 26 7.18 11.37 -3.01
N SER A 27 6.83 10.70 -1.91
CA SER A 27 7.09 9.29 -1.67
C SER A 27 5.78 8.50 -1.64
N VAL A 28 5.77 7.28 -2.16
CA VAL A 28 4.55 6.46 -2.29
C VAL A 28 4.64 5.21 -1.44
N LEU A 29 3.74 5.11 -0.47
CA LEU A 29 3.45 3.89 0.25
C LEU A 29 2.47 3.05 -0.59
N PHE A 30 3.01 2.11 -1.36
CA PHE A 30 2.20 1.19 -2.16
C PHE A 30 1.90 -0.07 -1.35
N GLU A 31 0.62 -0.28 -1.02
CA GLU A 31 0.18 -1.34 -0.11
C GLU A 31 -0.76 -2.34 -0.76
N ARG A 32 -0.56 -3.63 -0.45
CA ARG A 32 -1.51 -4.70 -0.71
C ARG A 32 -2.32 -4.94 0.56
N LEU A 33 -3.63 -4.74 0.50
CA LEU A 33 -4.52 -4.97 1.64
C LEU A 33 -4.65 -6.46 1.98
N ARG A 34 -4.99 -6.77 3.23
CA ARG A 34 -5.25 -8.16 3.63
C ARG A 34 -6.40 -8.74 2.80
N VAL A 35 -6.22 -9.97 2.33
CA VAL A 35 -7.19 -10.73 1.54
C VAL A 35 -8.05 -11.60 2.46
N VAL A 36 -7.47 -12.07 3.57
CA VAL A 36 -8.12 -12.93 4.57
C VAL A 36 -8.20 -12.21 5.91
N ILE A 37 -9.24 -12.50 6.68
CA ILE A 37 -9.40 -11.99 8.04
C ILE A 37 -8.36 -12.66 8.95
N PRO A 38 -7.58 -11.90 9.73
CA PRO A 38 -6.59 -12.46 10.66
C PRO A 38 -7.28 -13.34 11.71
N LYS A 39 -6.57 -14.35 12.22
CA LYS A 39 -7.10 -15.21 13.27
C LYS A 39 -7.33 -14.36 14.54
N PRO A 40 -8.56 -14.33 15.08
CA PRO A 40 -8.81 -13.66 16.35
C PRO A 40 -8.15 -14.43 17.49
N ASP A 41 -8.02 -13.77 18.64
CA ASP A 41 -7.63 -14.41 19.89
C ASP A 41 -8.57 -15.60 20.21
N PRO A 42 -8.04 -16.78 20.61
CA PRO A 42 -8.83 -17.89 21.09
C PRO A 42 -9.94 -17.53 22.10
N ALA A 43 -9.73 -16.53 22.95
CA ALA A 43 -10.76 -16.05 23.88
C ALA A 43 -12.00 -15.49 23.17
N VAL A 44 -11.80 -14.77 22.07
CA VAL A 44 -12.90 -14.23 21.25
C VAL A 44 -13.68 -15.37 20.59
N TYR A 45 -12.97 -16.37 20.07
CA TYR A 45 -13.57 -17.52 19.43
C TYR A 45 -14.40 -18.36 20.41
N THR A 46 -13.83 -18.71 21.57
CA THR A 46 -14.52 -19.48 22.62
C THR A 46 -15.77 -18.77 23.12
N PHE A 47 -15.70 -17.45 23.31
CA PHE A 47 -16.88 -16.65 23.67
C PHE A 47 -17.95 -16.66 22.58
N GLN A 48 -17.57 -16.60 21.29
CA GLN A 48 -18.53 -16.67 20.18
C GLN A 48 -19.25 -18.02 20.15
N GLU A 49 -18.53 -19.13 20.33
CA GLU A 49 -19.13 -20.47 20.42
C GLU A 49 -20.07 -20.58 21.62
N PHE A 50 -19.62 -20.14 22.81
CA PHE A 50 -20.45 -20.11 24.01
C PHE A 50 -21.74 -19.31 23.78
N LYS A 51 -21.60 -18.08 23.25
CA LYS A 51 -22.74 -17.20 22.95
C LYS A 51 -23.67 -17.86 21.94
N PHE A 52 -23.15 -18.50 20.89
CA PHE A 52 -23.96 -19.21 19.92
C PHE A 52 -24.79 -20.31 20.59
N ASN A 53 -24.15 -21.17 21.40
CA ASN A 53 -24.82 -22.27 22.10
C ASN A 53 -25.85 -21.77 23.12
N TRP A 54 -25.49 -20.77 23.92
CA TRP A 54 -26.40 -20.11 24.86
C TRP A 54 -27.62 -19.56 24.13
N GLN A 55 -27.39 -18.88 23.02
CA GLN A 55 -28.47 -18.34 22.22
C GLN A 55 -29.37 -19.42 21.61
N GLN A 56 -28.87 -20.61 21.26
CA GLN A 56 -29.73 -21.71 20.79
C GLN A 56 -30.64 -22.25 21.89
N GLN A 57 -30.24 -22.15 23.16
CA GLN A 57 -31.04 -22.60 24.30
C GLN A 57 -32.18 -21.64 24.61
N PHE A 58 -31.90 -20.33 24.62
CA PHE A 58 -32.82 -19.32 25.15
C PHE A 58 -33.51 -18.46 24.09
N ARG A 59 -33.02 -18.39 22.85
CA ARG A 59 -33.74 -17.65 21.79
C ARG A 59 -35.02 -18.38 21.41
N ARG A 60 -36.00 -17.60 20.95
CA ARG A 60 -37.20 -18.12 20.30
C ARG A 60 -36.79 -19.10 19.21
N ARG A 61 -37.25 -20.35 19.34
CA ARG A 61 -37.09 -21.36 18.28
C ARG A 61 -37.90 -20.91 17.06
N TYR A 62 -37.28 -20.96 15.90
CA TYR A 62 -38.01 -20.76 14.65
C TYR A 62 -38.92 -21.96 14.40
N PRO A 63 -40.16 -21.76 13.90
CA PRO A 63 -41.02 -22.86 13.50
C PRO A 63 -40.34 -23.72 12.43
N ASP A 64 -40.42 -25.04 12.58
CA ASP A 64 -39.79 -26.00 11.67
C ASP A 64 -40.35 -25.88 10.24
N GLU A 65 -41.62 -25.50 10.11
CA GLU A 65 -42.28 -25.21 8.82
C GLU A 65 -41.48 -24.22 7.96
N PHE A 66 -40.83 -23.22 8.57
CA PHE A 66 -40.03 -22.25 7.82
C PHE A 66 -38.68 -22.81 7.35
N LEU A 67 -38.10 -23.75 8.11
CA LEU A 67 -36.80 -24.36 7.81
C LEU A 67 -36.93 -25.53 6.81
N ASP A 68 -38.05 -26.24 6.86
CA ASP A 68 -38.27 -27.46 6.07
C ASP A 68 -38.61 -27.18 4.59
N ILE A 69 -39.12 -25.99 4.27
CA ILE A 69 -39.34 -25.54 2.88
C ILE A 69 -38.05 -25.64 2.04
N ALA A 70 -36.89 -25.40 2.65
CA ALA A 70 -35.60 -25.48 1.99
C ALA A 70 -35.11 -26.92 1.77
N LYS A 71 -35.56 -27.89 2.59
CA LYS A 71 -35.12 -29.30 2.52
C LYS A 71 -35.66 -30.04 1.30
N ASN A 72 -36.76 -29.56 0.72
CA ASN A 72 -37.36 -30.12 -0.50
C ASN A 72 -36.64 -29.70 -1.80
N ARG A 73 -35.62 -28.84 -1.71
CA ARG A 73 -34.85 -28.40 -2.87
C ARG A 73 -33.79 -29.45 -3.19
N ALA A 74 -33.78 -29.96 -4.42
CA ALA A 74 -32.75 -30.87 -4.89
C ALA A 74 -31.35 -30.30 -4.59
N LYS A 75 -30.49 -31.10 -3.96
CA LYS A 75 -29.08 -30.72 -3.77
C LYS A 75 -28.46 -30.52 -5.15
N GLY A 76 -27.65 -29.47 -5.33
CA GLY A 76 -27.07 -29.12 -6.62
C GLY A 76 -26.34 -30.30 -7.28
N GLU A 77 -26.29 -30.30 -8.61
CA GLU A 77 -25.68 -31.38 -9.42
C GLU A 77 -24.17 -31.58 -9.13
N TYR A 78 -23.52 -30.58 -8.53
CA TYR A 78 -22.10 -30.61 -8.18
C TYR A 78 -21.89 -31.28 -6.81
N GLN A 79 -21.31 -32.49 -6.83
CA GLN A 79 -21.08 -33.35 -5.66
C GLN A 79 -19.75 -33.09 -4.94
N MET A 80 -19.18 -31.89 -5.05
CA MET A 80 -18.00 -31.51 -4.26
C MET A 80 -18.40 -30.50 -3.21
N ASP A 81 -18.11 -30.82 -1.95
CA ASP A 81 -18.25 -29.88 -0.86
C ASP A 81 -17.25 -28.74 -1.03
N TYR A 82 -17.69 -27.52 -0.77
CA TYR A 82 -16.82 -26.35 -0.81
C TYR A 82 -15.79 -26.44 0.33
N VAL A 83 -14.54 -26.75 -0.03
CA VAL A 83 -13.40 -26.69 0.89
C VAL A 83 -12.59 -25.44 0.55
N PRO A 84 -12.53 -24.42 1.44
CA PRO A 84 -11.75 -23.23 1.18
C PRO A 84 -10.26 -23.56 1.11
N ALA A 85 -9.54 -22.86 0.24
CA ALA A 85 -8.10 -23.00 0.11
C ALA A 85 -7.37 -22.70 1.44
N PRO A 86 -6.23 -23.35 1.71
CA PRO A 86 -5.47 -23.10 2.93
C PRO A 86 -4.96 -21.66 2.97
N ARG A 87 -4.92 -21.07 4.18
CA ARG A 87 -4.43 -19.69 4.38
C ARG A 87 -2.93 -19.55 4.15
N ILE A 88 -2.18 -20.64 4.35
CA ILE A 88 -0.73 -20.69 4.16
C ILE A 88 -0.47 -21.14 2.73
N THR A 89 0.07 -20.25 1.93
CA THR A 89 0.40 -20.51 0.53
C THR A 89 1.80 -21.13 0.39
N GLU A 90 2.17 -21.52 -0.83
CA GLU A 90 3.55 -21.95 -1.12
C GLU A 90 4.55 -20.79 -0.99
N ALA A 91 4.13 -19.57 -1.30
CA ALA A 91 4.95 -18.36 -1.16
C ALA A 91 5.24 -18.06 0.33
N ASP A 92 4.31 -18.38 1.23
CA ASP A 92 4.53 -18.32 2.68
C ASP A 92 5.59 -19.33 3.13
N LYS A 93 5.48 -20.58 2.67
CA LYS A 93 6.43 -21.64 3.03
C LYS A 93 7.85 -21.34 2.54
N LYS A 94 7.98 -20.74 1.36
CA LYS A 94 9.27 -20.35 0.76
C LYS A 94 9.76 -18.97 1.19
N ASN A 95 8.94 -18.23 1.95
CA ASN A 95 9.16 -16.82 2.28
C ASN A 95 9.49 -15.94 1.06
N ASP A 96 8.75 -16.13 -0.03
CA ASP A 96 8.96 -15.39 -1.27
C ASP A 96 8.46 -13.95 -1.12
N ARG A 97 9.40 -13.01 -0.94
CA ARG A 97 9.09 -11.59 -0.77
C ARG A 97 8.84 -10.86 -2.08
N LYS A 98 8.99 -11.50 -3.25
CA LYS A 98 8.62 -10.89 -4.55
C LYS A 98 7.16 -11.16 -4.91
N SER A 99 6.55 -12.16 -4.28
CA SER A 99 5.16 -12.55 -4.50
C SER A 99 4.17 -11.78 -3.63
N LEU A 100 3.05 -11.39 -4.23
CA LEU A 100 1.90 -10.82 -3.53
C LEU A 100 1.06 -11.86 -2.78
N TYR A 101 1.25 -13.15 -3.09
CA TYR A 101 0.51 -14.27 -2.50
C TYR A 101 1.06 -14.72 -1.14
N ARG A 102 2.06 -14.04 -0.59
CA ARG A 102 2.57 -14.25 0.78
C ARG A 102 1.74 -13.43 1.78
N ALA A 103 1.53 -13.92 3.00
CA ALA A 103 0.92 -13.24 4.15
C ALA A 103 -0.46 -12.64 3.84
N LEU A 104 -1.41 -13.51 3.43
CA LEU A 104 -2.75 -13.09 2.98
C LEU A 104 -3.58 -12.39 4.06
N ASP A 105 -3.27 -12.60 5.34
CA ASP A 105 -3.91 -11.99 6.50
C ASP A 105 -3.28 -10.65 6.94
N LYS A 106 -2.07 -10.36 6.48
CA LYS A 106 -1.34 -9.11 6.75
C LYS A 106 -1.41 -8.16 5.56
N LYS A 107 -1.09 -6.88 5.80
CA LYS A 107 -0.81 -5.91 4.73
C LYS A 107 0.64 -6.07 4.27
N LEU A 108 0.88 -5.89 2.97
CA LEU A 108 2.23 -5.81 2.41
C LEU A 108 2.51 -4.41 1.89
N TYR A 109 3.77 -4.00 1.97
CA TYR A 109 4.28 -2.73 1.48
C TYR A 109 5.37 -2.97 0.46
N LEU A 110 5.34 -2.26 -0.65
CA LEU A 110 6.40 -2.32 -1.66
C LEU A 110 7.59 -1.45 -1.24
N LEU A 111 8.77 -2.06 -1.20
CA LEU A 111 10.05 -1.37 -1.13
C LEU A 111 10.86 -1.66 -2.38
N ILE A 112 11.65 -0.67 -2.79
CA ILE A 112 12.58 -0.76 -3.91
C ILE A 112 14.01 -0.56 -3.42
N PHE A 113 14.95 -1.23 -4.07
CA PHE A 113 16.38 -1.08 -3.83
C PHE A 113 16.96 -0.15 -4.89
N GLY A 114 17.65 0.90 -4.44
CA GLY A 114 18.26 1.88 -5.32
C GLY A 114 18.76 3.08 -4.54
N LYS A 115 18.94 4.22 -5.23
CA LYS A 115 19.45 5.45 -4.63
C LYS A 115 18.30 6.41 -4.30
N PRO A 116 17.83 6.49 -3.03
CA PRO A 116 16.83 7.47 -2.65
C PRO A 116 17.38 8.90 -2.74
N PHE A 117 16.47 9.85 -2.83
CA PHE A 117 16.82 11.25 -2.74
C PHE A 117 17.33 11.58 -1.34
N GLY A 118 18.52 12.17 -1.28
CA GLY A 118 19.13 12.63 -0.04
C GLY A 118 20.07 11.63 0.65
N THR A 119 20.61 10.66 -0.10
CA THR A 119 21.74 9.84 0.37
C THR A 119 23.01 10.26 -0.36
N THR A 120 24.04 10.66 0.41
CA THR A 120 25.36 11.06 -0.12
C THR A 120 26.21 9.84 -0.52
N SER A 121 25.93 8.67 0.05
CA SER A 121 26.59 7.43 -0.33
C SER A 121 26.04 6.92 -1.67
N ASP A 122 26.92 6.47 -2.57
CA ASP A 122 26.55 5.73 -3.78
C ASP A 122 26.05 4.30 -3.50
N LYS A 123 25.92 3.93 -2.22
CA LYS A 123 25.37 2.63 -1.83
C LYS A 123 23.86 2.62 -2.00
N PRO A 124 23.29 1.64 -2.72
CA PRO A 124 21.86 1.47 -2.82
C PRO A 124 21.27 1.06 -1.46
N VAL A 125 20.11 1.62 -1.13
CA VAL A 125 19.38 1.38 0.13
C VAL A 125 17.92 1.10 -0.19
N TRP A 126 17.26 0.31 0.67
CA TRP A 126 15.82 0.10 0.61
C TRP A 126 15.09 1.41 0.88
N HIS A 127 14.17 1.76 0.00
CA HIS A 127 13.33 2.95 0.15
C HIS A 127 11.99 2.77 -0.55
N PHE A 128 11.08 3.71 -0.34
CA PHE A 128 9.81 3.76 -1.05
C PHE A 128 9.98 4.42 -2.42
N PRO A 129 9.16 4.06 -3.43
CA PRO A 129 9.12 4.79 -4.69
C PRO A 129 8.92 6.29 -4.45
N GLU A 130 9.90 7.10 -4.80
CA GLU A 130 9.87 8.53 -4.56
C GLU A 130 10.42 9.34 -5.73
N LYS A 131 9.96 10.60 -5.82
CA LYS A 131 10.37 11.55 -6.86
C LYS A 131 10.45 12.95 -6.28
N VAL A 132 11.50 13.68 -6.67
CA VAL A 132 11.64 15.10 -6.35
C VAL A 132 10.60 15.89 -7.14
N TYR A 133 9.86 16.76 -6.46
CA TYR A 133 8.88 17.63 -7.10
C TYR A 133 9.58 18.78 -7.83
N ASP A 134 9.42 18.85 -9.15
CA ASP A 134 10.04 19.88 -9.99
C ASP A 134 9.04 20.59 -10.92
N SER A 135 8.28 19.82 -11.68
CA SER A 135 7.58 20.28 -12.89
C SER A 135 6.12 19.79 -12.96
N GLU A 136 5.72 18.87 -12.10
CA GLU A 136 4.35 18.36 -12.07
C GLU A 136 3.35 19.39 -11.56
N PRO A 137 2.08 19.34 -12.02
CA PRO A 137 1.07 20.32 -11.62
C PRO A 137 0.55 20.12 -10.19
N THR A 138 0.62 18.91 -9.65
CA THR A 138 0.20 18.58 -8.27
C THR A 138 1.13 17.54 -7.66
N LEU A 139 1.27 17.58 -6.33
CA LEU A 139 2.11 16.64 -5.60
C LEU A 139 1.62 15.18 -5.74
N ARG A 140 0.30 14.98 -5.84
CA ARG A 140 -0.29 13.68 -6.18
C ARG A 140 0.17 13.18 -7.54
N LYS A 141 0.19 14.01 -8.59
CA LYS A 141 0.67 13.58 -9.91
C LYS A 141 2.17 13.27 -9.91
N CYS A 142 2.94 13.97 -9.09
CA CYS A 142 4.36 13.65 -8.87
C CYS A 142 4.51 12.25 -8.25
N ALA A 143 3.73 11.94 -7.21
CA ALA A 143 3.65 10.61 -6.60
C ALA A 143 3.17 9.53 -7.61
N GLU A 144 2.13 9.81 -8.39
CA GLU A 144 1.67 8.91 -9.46
C GLU A 144 2.78 8.65 -10.49
N SER A 145 3.52 9.69 -10.90
CA SER A 145 4.67 9.55 -11.79
C SER A 145 5.80 8.72 -11.18
N ALA A 146 6.06 8.86 -9.87
CA ALA A 146 7.08 8.09 -9.16
C ALA A 146 6.74 6.59 -9.14
N LEU A 147 5.46 6.27 -8.85
CA LEU A 147 5.01 4.89 -8.89
C LEU A 147 4.98 4.35 -10.32
N LYS A 148 4.57 5.17 -11.30
CA LYS A 148 4.54 4.79 -12.71
C LYS A 148 5.93 4.52 -13.26
N SER A 149 6.97 5.24 -12.82
CA SER A 149 8.33 4.95 -13.27
C SER A 149 8.82 3.59 -12.78
N VAL A 150 8.29 3.07 -11.67
CA VAL A 150 8.66 1.76 -11.11
C VAL A 150 7.82 0.62 -11.73
N LEU A 151 6.50 0.80 -11.81
CA LEU A 151 5.55 -0.23 -12.27
C LEU A 151 5.33 -0.23 -13.80
N GLY A 152 5.66 0.87 -14.48
CA GLY A 152 5.33 1.12 -15.89
C GLY A 152 3.86 1.52 -16.11
N ASP A 153 2.93 0.78 -15.51
CA ASP A 153 1.49 0.99 -15.62
C ASP A 153 0.80 1.14 -14.24
N LEU A 154 -0.22 1.99 -14.20
CA LEU A 154 -0.99 2.33 -12.99
C LEU A 154 -2.43 1.78 -13.02
N THR A 155 -2.84 1.05 -14.05
CA THR A 155 -4.23 0.54 -14.23
C THR A 155 -4.80 -0.18 -13.01
N HIS A 156 -3.99 -0.98 -12.32
CA HIS A 156 -4.41 -1.77 -11.15
C HIS A 156 -4.04 -1.12 -9.81
N THR A 157 -3.81 0.20 -9.79
CA THR A 157 -3.42 0.95 -8.59
C THR A 157 -4.45 2.00 -8.24
N TYR A 158 -4.64 2.27 -6.95
CA TYR A 158 -5.58 3.28 -6.48
C TYR A 158 -4.95 4.21 -5.45
N PHE A 159 -4.82 5.49 -5.80
CA PHE A 159 -4.38 6.54 -4.89
C PHE A 159 -5.56 7.06 -4.06
N VAL A 160 -5.44 6.93 -2.73
CA VAL A 160 -6.54 7.16 -1.77
C VAL A 160 -7.02 8.62 -1.75
N GLY A 161 -6.12 9.59 -1.92
CA GLY A 161 -6.45 11.02 -1.80
C GLY A 161 -5.46 11.94 -2.50
N ASN A 162 -5.82 13.23 -2.59
CA ASN A 162 -4.92 14.28 -3.11
C ASN A 162 -4.01 14.87 -2.02
N ALA A 163 -4.39 14.74 -0.75
CA ALA A 163 -3.55 15.15 0.36
C ALA A 163 -2.53 14.06 0.70
N PRO A 164 -1.28 14.44 1.07
CA PRO A 164 -0.33 13.49 1.63
C PRO A 164 -0.84 12.97 2.97
N MET A 165 -0.52 11.72 3.28
CA MET A 165 -0.88 11.06 4.53
C MET A 165 0.00 11.51 5.69
N ALA A 166 1.29 11.73 5.42
CA ALA A 166 2.26 12.15 6.41
C ALA A 166 3.40 12.94 5.75
N HIS A 167 4.20 13.64 6.55
CA HIS A 167 5.41 14.29 6.09
C HIS A 167 6.57 14.00 7.03
N MET A 168 7.79 13.97 6.48
CA MET A 168 9.03 13.83 7.23
C MET A 168 10.01 14.89 6.72
N ALA A 169 10.41 15.81 7.60
CA ALA A 169 11.45 16.78 7.30
C ALA A 169 12.80 16.18 7.66
N THR A 170 13.73 16.17 6.72
CA THR A 170 15.13 15.80 6.97
C THR A 170 15.95 17.08 6.85
N GLN A 171 16.60 17.44 7.95
CA GLN A 171 17.54 18.54 8.00
C GLN A 171 18.94 18.03 7.60
N PRO A 172 19.77 18.88 6.98
CA PRO A 172 21.17 18.56 6.79
C PRO A 172 21.82 18.33 8.15
N THR A 173 22.35 17.14 8.37
CA THR A 173 23.20 16.83 9.54
C THR A 173 24.63 17.27 9.21
N GLU A 174 25.45 17.60 10.22
CA GLU A 174 26.86 18.01 10.05
C GLU A 174 27.71 16.99 9.24
N GLU A 175 27.29 15.73 9.18
CA GLU A 175 27.90 14.65 8.39
C GLU A 175 27.62 14.73 6.87
N THR A 176 26.62 15.52 6.43
CA THR A 176 26.23 15.67 5.02
C THR A 176 25.95 17.13 4.65
N PRO A 177 26.97 18.01 4.68
CA PRO A 177 26.80 19.46 4.47
C PRO A 177 26.30 19.84 3.07
N ASP A 178 26.47 18.96 2.07
CA ASP A 178 26.06 19.20 0.68
C ASP A 178 24.59 18.83 0.38
N LEU A 179 23.89 18.20 1.33
CA LEU A 179 22.51 17.79 1.12
C LEU A 179 21.55 18.94 1.44
N PRO A 180 20.80 19.46 0.46
CA PRO A 180 19.79 20.47 0.74
C PRO A 180 18.72 19.87 1.64
N SER A 181 18.26 20.64 2.63
CA SER A 181 17.09 20.31 3.45
C SER A 181 15.92 19.90 2.55
N TYR A 182 15.20 18.87 2.95
CA TYR A 182 14.07 18.41 2.15
C TYR A 182 12.95 17.80 2.98
N LYS A 183 11.74 17.90 2.43
CA LYS A 183 10.50 17.41 3.05
C LYS A 183 9.93 16.30 2.18
N ARG A 184 9.91 15.09 2.74
CA ARG A 184 9.26 13.92 2.11
C ARG A 184 7.79 13.91 2.50
N PHE A 185 6.91 13.85 1.51
CA PHE A 185 5.46 13.71 1.69
C PHE A 185 5.03 12.33 1.23
N PHE A 186 4.37 11.57 2.11
CA PHE A 186 3.96 10.21 1.83
C PHE A 186 2.54 10.15 1.29
N PHE A 187 2.35 9.48 0.16
CA PHE A 187 1.05 9.20 -0.44
C PHE A 187 0.71 7.73 -0.28
N LYS A 188 -0.55 7.43 0.04
CA LYS A 188 -1.04 6.06 0.13
C LYS A 188 -1.63 5.62 -1.20
N CYS A 189 -1.16 4.48 -1.69
CA CYS A 189 -1.68 3.83 -2.88
C CYS A 189 -1.95 2.35 -2.58
N SER A 190 -3.06 1.80 -3.05
CA SER A 190 -3.46 0.41 -2.80
C SER A 190 -3.49 -0.42 -4.09
N VAL A 191 -3.16 -1.70 -3.96
CA VAL A 191 -3.35 -2.73 -5.00
C VAL A 191 -4.83 -3.08 -5.10
N VAL A 192 -5.41 -3.04 -6.31
CA VAL A 192 -6.85 -3.32 -6.51
C VAL A 192 -7.12 -4.70 -7.10
N ALA A 193 -6.31 -5.16 -8.07
CA ALA A 193 -6.62 -6.41 -8.79
C ALA A 193 -5.42 -7.11 -9.46
N ALA A 194 -4.19 -6.64 -9.24
CA ALA A 194 -3.03 -7.23 -9.90
C ALA A 194 -2.51 -8.44 -9.11
N SER A 195 -2.38 -9.56 -9.82
CA SER A 195 -1.68 -10.75 -9.33
C SER A 195 -0.16 -10.56 -9.36
N LYS A 196 0.34 -9.77 -10.32
CA LYS A 196 1.76 -9.50 -10.53
C LYS A 196 1.95 -8.08 -11.08
N TYR A 197 3.02 -7.43 -10.65
CA TYR A 197 3.51 -6.19 -11.25
C TYR A 197 4.86 -6.46 -11.90
N ASN A 198 5.06 -5.96 -13.11
CA ASN A 198 6.34 -6.01 -13.80
C ASN A 198 7.17 -4.80 -13.35
N ILE A 199 7.90 -4.96 -12.26
CA ILE A 199 8.80 -3.92 -11.75
C ILE A 199 10.13 -4.06 -12.50
N SER A 200 10.47 -3.07 -13.32
CA SER A 200 11.63 -3.15 -14.22
C SER A 200 12.65 -2.02 -14.05
N ASN A 201 12.33 -0.97 -13.29
CA ASN A 201 13.15 0.23 -13.16
C ASN A 201 13.85 0.37 -11.79
N CYS A 202 14.09 -0.74 -11.11
CA CYS A 202 14.87 -0.79 -9.88
C CYS A 202 15.75 -2.04 -9.88
N GLU A 203 16.85 -2.01 -9.12
CA GLU A 203 17.79 -3.14 -9.02
C GLU A 203 17.11 -4.36 -8.39
N ASP A 204 16.35 -4.13 -7.32
CA ASP A 204 15.56 -5.15 -6.67
C ASP A 204 14.30 -4.56 -6.02
N PHE A 205 13.31 -5.40 -5.74
CA PHE A 205 12.09 -5.00 -5.04
C PHE A 205 11.62 -6.10 -4.10
N VAL A 206 10.95 -5.68 -3.04
CA VAL A 206 10.50 -6.58 -1.96
C VAL A 206 9.15 -6.11 -1.43
N TRP A 207 8.26 -7.07 -1.18
CA TRP A 207 7.02 -6.89 -0.45
C TRP A 207 7.19 -7.28 1.02
N VAL A 208 7.13 -6.28 1.89
CA VAL A 208 7.39 -6.43 3.33
C VAL A 208 6.11 -6.30 4.13
N THR A 209 6.04 -7.05 5.22
CA THR A 209 5.03 -6.85 6.27
C THR A 209 5.37 -5.64 7.13
N LYS A 210 4.44 -5.19 7.97
CA LYS A 210 4.71 -4.11 8.93
C LYS A 210 5.92 -4.42 9.82
N ASP A 211 6.01 -5.64 10.32
CA ASP A 211 7.09 -6.06 11.24
C ASP A 211 8.47 -5.97 10.54
N GLU A 212 8.57 -6.55 9.34
CA GLU A 212 9.79 -6.49 8.50
C GLU A 212 10.14 -5.04 8.09
N LEU A 213 9.14 -4.17 7.88
CA LEU A 213 9.38 -2.77 7.55
C LEU A 213 10.07 -2.03 8.71
N LEU A 214 9.68 -2.32 9.95
CA LEU A 214 10.29 -1.71 11.14
C LEU A 214 11.73 -2.20 11.36
N GLU A 215 12.02 -3.45 10.99
CA GLU A 215 13.38 -3.99 11.03
C GLU A 215 14.30 -3.31 10.01
N ILE A 216 13.78 -2.96 8.82
CA ILE A 216 14.54 -2.28 7.77
C ILE A 216 14.80 -0.80 8.11
N PHE A 217 13.84 -0.14 8.76
CA PHE A 217 13.92 1.29 9.12
C PHE A 217 13.83 1.50 10.64
N PRO A 218 14.86 1.13 11.41
CA PRO A 218 14.82 1.20 12.88
C PRO A 218 14.73 2.64 13.40
N GLU A 219 15.44 3.58 12.78
CA GLU A 219 15.46 5.00 13.21
C GLU A 219 14.11 5.69 12.99
N GLN A 220 13.40 5.32 11.92
CA GLN A 220 12.10 5.90 11.56
C GLN A 220 10.93 5.01 12.01
N ALA A 221 11.18 3.96 12.80
CA ALA A 221 10.19 2.96 13.20
C ALA A 221 9.00 3.58 13.95
N GLU A 222 9.24 4.52 14.87
CA GLU A 222 8.17 5.20 15.60
C GLU A 222 7.24 6.01 14.68
N PHE A 223 7.81 6.65 13.65
CA PHE A 223 7.05 7.41 12.66
C PHE A 223 6.20 6.49 11.80
N PHE A 224 6.79 5.41 11.28
CA PHE A 224 6.05 4.43 10.48
C PHE A 224 4.97 3.70 11.28
N ASN A 225 5.19 3.47 12.58
CA ASN A 225 4.16 2.91 13.47
C ASN A 225 2.91 3.79 13.59
N LYS A 226 3.07 5.12 13.58
CA LYS A 226 1.94 6.07 13.59
C LYS A 226 1.26 6.14 12.22
N MET A 227 2.02 6.00 11.15
CA MET A 227 1.55 6.09 9.76
C MET A 227 0.83 4.82 9.29
N ILE A 228 1.25 3.64 9.77
CA ILE A 228 0.84 2.33 9.27
C ILE A 228 0.05 1.55 10.32
N ILE A 229 -1.23 1.31 10.01
CA ILE A 229 -2.17 0.58 10.87
C ILE A 229 -2.10 -0.91 10.55
N SER A 230 -1.96 -1.74 11.60
CA SER A 230 -1.99 -3.21 11.52
C SER A 230 -3.37 -3.77 11.19
#